data_AF-A0A7X5N546-F1
#
_entry.id   AF-A0A7X5N546-F1
#
_cell.length_a   1.000
_cell.length_b   1.000
_cell.length_c   1.000
_cell.angle_alpha   90.00
_cell.angle_beta   90.00
_cell.angle_gamma   90.00
#
_symmetry.space_group_name_H-M   'P 1'
#
loop_
_entity.id
_entity.type
_entity.pdbx_description
1 polymer ?
#
loop_
_entity_poly.entity_id
_entity_poly.type
_entity_poly.pdbx_seq_one_letter_code
_entity_poly.pdbx_strand_id
1 'polypeptide(L)' 'LRGDFTDLGAYQTLGGALEKLHKRYGTQGNVLFYLATAARFFEPVLLNLGEAGLVRQREGEGWRRVIVEKPFGHDLP' A
#
# COMPACT_ATOMS: atom_id res chain seq x y z
N LEU A 1 9.70 -0.33 -9.44
CA LEU A 1 10.14 -1.43 -8.54
C LEU A 1 9.47 -2.71 -9.03
N ARG A 2 10.15 -3.86 -8.93
CA ARG A 2 9.58 -5.18 -9.24
C ARG A 2 9.50 -5.96 -7.93
N GLY A 3 8.41 -6.68 -7.72
CA GLY A 3 8.17 -7.50 -6.53
C GLY A 3 6.94 -8.38 -6.71
N ASP A 4 6.85 -9.42 -5.90
CA ASP A 4 5.68 -10.30 -5.82
C ASP A 4 4.73 -9.83 -4.71
N PHE A 5 3.43 -10.11 -4.83
CA PHE A 5 2.44 -9.70 -3.84
C PHE A 5 2.57 -10.43 -2.50
N THR A 6 3.23 -11.58 -2.46
CA THR A 6 3.46 -12.33 -1.22
C THR A 6 4.82 -12.03 -0.58
N ASP A 7 5.66 -11.22 -1.21
CA ASP A 7 7.01 -10.89 -0.71
C ASP A 7 7.00 -9.60 0.12
N LEU A 8 7.03 -9.71 1.44
CA LEU A 8 7.11 -8.58 2.36
C LEU A 8 8.34 -7.67 2.09
N GLY A 9 9.47 -8.22 1.63
CA GLY A 9 10.68 -7.46 1.33
C GLY A 9 10.48 -6.45 0.19
N ALA A 10 9.62 -6.77 -0.78
CA ALA A 10 9.23 -5.85 -1.84
C ALA A 10 8.49 -4.62 -1.29
N TYR A 11 7.63 -4.80 -0.28
CA TYR A 11 6.90 -3.71 0.36
C TYR A 11 7.81 -2.84 1.23
N GLN A 12 8.78 -3.42 1.93
CA GLN A 12 9.80 -2.65 2.65
C GLN A 12 10.63 -1.78 1.68
N THR A 13 11.00 -2.35 0.53
CA THR A 13 11.70 -1.62 -0.54
C THR A 13 10.84 -0.48 -1.10
N LEU A 14 9.53 -0.72 -1.29
CA LEU A 14 8.56 0.30 -1.68
C LEU A 14 8.50 1.44 -0.66
N GLY A 15 8.49 1.14 0.64
CA GLY A 15 8.55 2.14 1.71
C GLY A 15 9.76 3.06 1.59
N GLY A 16 10.96 2.49 1.40
CA GLY A 16 12.17 3.27 1.19
C GLY A 16 12.13 4.15 -0.07
N ALA A 17 11.47 3.70 -1.14
CA ALA A 17 11.28 4.52 -2.34
C ALA A 17 10.30 5.68 -2.10
N LEU A 18 9.20 5.45 -1.37
CA LEU A 18 8.24 6.48 -0.99
C LEU A 18 8.90 7.57 -0.14
N GLU A 19 9.76 7.21 0.81
CA GLU A 19 10.52 8.19 1.60
C GLU A 19 11.45 9.05 0.74
N LYS A 20 12.15 8.44 -0.23
CA LYS A 20 13.01 9.19 -1.15
C LYS A 20 12.19 10.17 -1.98
N LEU A 21 11.03 9.76 -2.47
CA LEU A 21 10.12 10.64 -3.21
C LEU A 21 9.56 11.76 -2.33
N HIS A 22 9.18 11.45 -1.09
CA HIS A 22 8.74 12.46 -0.13
C HIS A 22 9.80 13.53 0.10
N LYS A 23 11.05 13.13 0.37
CA LYS A 23 12.18 14.06 0.54
C LYS A 23 12.47 14.90 -0.70
N ARG A 24 12.30 14.32 -1.89
CA ARG A 24 12.57 15.00 -3.16
C ARG A 24 11.48 15.99 -3.58
N TYR A 25 10.23 15.65 -3.34
CA TYR A 25 9.08 16.39 -3.90
C TYR A 25 8.21 17.07 -2.84
N GLY A 26 8.52 16.93 -1.54
CA GLY A 26 7.78 17.58 -0.48
C GLY A 26 6.33 17.11 -0.38
N THR A 27 6.05 15.82 -0.61
CA THR A 27 4.68 15.27 -0.67
C THR A 27 3.91 15.29 0.65
N GLN A 28 4.53 15.81 1.73
CA GLN A 28 3.99 15.83 3.09
C GLN A 28 3.59 14.44 3.62
N GLY A 29 4.22 13.37 3.14
CA GLY A 29 3.93 11.99 3.57
C GLY A 29 2.65 11.39 2.99
N ASN A 30 1.94 12.11 2.12
CA ASN A 30 0.68 11.66 1.52
C ASN A 30 0.93 10.56 0.48
N VAL A 31 0.25 9.41 0.61
CA VAL A 31 0.39 8.26 -0.30
C VAL A 31 -0.96 7.60 -0.59
N LEU A 32 -1.22 7.37 -1.88
CA LEU A 32 -2.36 6.62 -2.39
C LEU A 32 -1.89 5.32 -3.04
N PHE A 33 -2.40 4.18 -2.59
CA PHE A 33 -2.18 2.87 -3.18
C PHE A 33 -3.40 2.48 -4.02
N TYR A 34 -3.22 2.30 -5.33
CA TYR A 34 -4.29 1.85 -6.24
C TYR A 34 -4.08 0.37 -6.57
N LEU A 35 -4.97 -0.50 -6.11
CA LEU A 35 -4.87 -1.95 -6.35
C LEU A 35 -5.53 -2.32 -7.68
N ALA A 36 -4.84 -2.01 -8.78
CA ALA A 36 -5.23 -2.41 -10.14
C ALA A 36 -4.88 -3.90 -10.41
N THR A 37 -5.38 -4.79 -9.56
CA THR A 37 -5.03 -6.22 -9.54
C THR A 37 -6.29 -7.09 -9.44
N ALA A 38 -6.19 -8.38 -9.76
CA ALA A 38 -7.32 -9.29 -9.59
C ALA A 38 -7.72 -9.43 -8.11
N ALA A 39 -9.01 -9.58 -7.83
CA ALA A 39 -9.56 -9.53 -6.46
C ALA A 39 -8.92 -10.52 -5.48
N ARG A 40 -8.51 -11.71 -5.95
CA ARG A 40 -7.77 -12.72 -5.15
C ARG A 40 -6.46 -12.21 -4.56
N PHE A 41 -5.92 -11.09 -5.04
CA PHE A 41 -4.69 -10.50 -4.57
C PHE A 41 -4.89 -9.34 -3.60
N PHE A 42 -6.14 -8.90 -3.35
CA PHE A 42 -6.38 -7.79 -2.44
C PHE A 42 -5.91 -8.11 -1.02
N GLU A 43 -6.26 -9.28 -0.50
CA GLU A 43 -5.86 -9.72 0.84
C GLU A 43 -4.33 -9.75 1.02
N PRO A 44 -3.53 -10.50 0.22
CA PRO A 44 -2.09 -10.54 0.43
C PRO A 44 -1.42 -9.17 0.26
N VAL A 45 -1.92 -8.34 -0.66
CA VAL A 45 -1.39 -6.97 -0.85
C VAL A 45 -1.70 -6.09 0.37
N LEU A 46 -2.94 -6.12 0.88
CA LEU A 46 -3.36 -5.32 2.03
C LEU A 46 -2.62 -5.73 3.30
N LEU A 47 -2.47 -7.04 3.53
CA LEU A 47 -1.71 -7.57 4.67
C LEU A 47 -0.25 -7.11 4.61
N ASN A 48 0.42 -7.28 3.47
CA ASN A 48 1.82 -6.86 3.34
C ASN A 48 2.00 -5.34 3.40
N LEU A 49 1.07 -4.54 2.88
CA LEU A 49 1.05 -3.08 3.09
C LEU A 49 0.94 -2.73 4.58
N GLY A 50 0.12 -3.45 5.33
CA GLY A 50 -0.05 -3.32 6.78
C GLY A 50 1.21 -3.68 7.56
N GLU A 51 1.74 -4.88 7.32
CA GLU A 51 2.94 -5.41 7.98
C GLU A 51 4.19 -4.56 7.69
N ALA A 52 4.33 -4.05 6.46
CA ALA A 52 5.39 -3.10 6.11
C ALA A 52 5.17 -1.68 6.67
N GLY A 53 4.06 -1.44 7.38
CA GLY A 53 3.72 -0.15 7.97
C GLY A 53 3.31 0.95 6.97
N LEU A 54 3.07 0.59 5.71
CA LEU A 54 2.88 1.55 4.61
C LEU A 54 1.51 2.24 4.63
N VAL A 55 0.55 1.66 5.36
CA VAL A 55 -0.80 2.20 5.57
C VAL A 55 -1.00 2.77 6.97
N ARG A 56 0.04 2.77 7.83
CA ARG A 56 -0.04 3.34 9.17
C ARG A 56 0.00 4.86 9.08
N GLN A 57 -1.03 5.51 9.60
CA GLN A 57 -1.10 6.96 9.75
C GLN A 57 -0.64 7.34 11.16
N ARG A 58 0.12 8.43 11.28
CA ARG A 58 0.50 9.01 12.56
C ARG A 58 0.07 10.47 12.58
N GLU A 59 -0.25 10.97 13.77
CA GLU A 59 -0.61 12.36 13.96
C GLU A 59 0.56 13.27 13.53
N GLY A 60 0.27 14.28 12.71
CA GLY A 60 1.29 15.14 12.11
C GLY A 60 1.98 14.57 10.86
N GLU A 61 1.66 13.34 10.43
CA GLU A 61 2.10 12.79 9.15
C GLU A 61 1.00 12.87 8.07
N GLY A 62 1.39 12.69 6.81
CA GLY A 62 0.47 12.65 5.68
C GLY A 62 -0.47 11.45 5.68
N TRP A 63 -1.56 11.56 4.92
CA TRP A 63 -2.55 10.50 4.83
C TRP A 63 -2.04 9.29 4.04
N ARG A 64 -2.56 8.12 4.38
CA ARG A 64 -2.39 6.86 3.64
C ARG A 64 -3.74 6.33 3.20
N ARG A 65 -3.96 6.16 1.90
CA ARG A 65 -5.24 5.70 1.35
C ARG A 65 -5.03 4.52 0.42
N VAL A 66 -5.97 3.58 0.43
CA VAL A 66 -5.99 2.45 -0.48
C VAL A 66 -7.27 2.50 -1.30
N ILE A 67 -7.16 2.41 -2.62
CA ILE A 67 -8.28 2.23 -3.55
C ILE A 67 -8.29 0.76 -3.97
N VAL A 68 -9.43 0.11 -3.77
CA VAL A 68 -9.67 -1.29 -4.15
C VAL A 68 -10.82 -1.32 -5.14
N GLU A 69 -10.67 -2.13 -6.19
CA GLU A 69 -11.68 -2.31 -7.22
C GLU A 69 -12.71 -3.38 -6.84
N LYS A 70 -13.92 -3.25 -7.38
CA LYS A 70 -14.92 -4.33 -7.32
C LYS A 70 -14.46 -5.53 -8.17
N PRO A 71 -14.89 -6.77 -7.86
CA PRO A 71 -15.91 -7.16 -6.88
C PRO A 71 -15.38 -7.31 -5.45
N PHE A 72 -16.28 -7.11 -4.47
CA PHE A 72 -16.03 -7.38 -3.04
C PHE A 72 -16.78 -8.63 -2.62
N GLY A 73 -16.09 -9.77 -2.62
CA GLY A 73 -16.73 -11.07 -2.38
C GLY A 73 -17.77 -11.42 -3.46
N HIS A 74 -18.47 -12.53 -3.23
CA HIS A 74 -19.56 -12.98 -4.10
C HIS A 74 -20.87 -13.20 -3.32
N ASP A 75 -20.79 -13.38 -2.01
CA ASP A 75 -21.88 -13.54 -1.07
C ASP A 75 -21.46 -13.07 0.34
N LEU A 76 -22.41 -13.08 1.27
CA LEU A 76 -22.14 -12.91 2.71
C LEU A 76 -21.93 -14.30 3.34
N PRO A 77 -21.08 -14.42 4.39
CA PRO A 77 -20.88 -15.67 5.13
C PRO A 77 -22.16 -16.19 5.80
#